data_AF-A0A4Z0JXY1-F1
#
_entry.id   AF-A0A4Z0JXY1-F1
#
_cell.length_a   1.000
_cell.length_b   1.000
_cell.length_c   1.000
_cell.angle_alpha   90.00
_cell.angle_beta   90.00
_cell.angle_gamma   90.00
#
_symmetry.space_group_name_H-M   'P 1'
#
loop_
_entity.id
_entity.type
_entity.pdbx_description
1 polymer ?
#
loop_
_entity_poly.entity_id
_entity_poly.type
_entity_poly.pdbx_seq_one_letter_code
_entity_poly.pdbx_strand_id
1 'polypeptide(L)'
;MKKALITLGIIVVILIALIGGLIVAEQRAKVALEADVSGYLDGCEITPEKIDVHGRPYLLYAAQHTADLSYVDIEPGAGTNKDQVLVHHLVDGHADRLTRFITFDYPSGQVSPVKNPDDSYSEAATIGGDKVTFSARTAHTDAFLEVLANGRQHSSMALPRTAEVRAVSAGDDGVIVEIEYADPNCG
;
A
#
# COMPACT_ATOMS: atom_id res chain seq x y z
N MET A 1 -31.82 9.73 -47.60
CA MET A 1 -30.47 9.24 -47.24
C MET A 1 -29.55 10.32 -46.65
N LYS A 2 -29.40 11.51 -47.26
CA LYS A 2 -28.56 12.61 -46.70
C LYS A 2 -28.93 13.03 -45.27
N LYS A 3 -30.23 13.18 -44.96
CA LYS A 3 -30.70 13.53 -43.60
C LYS A 3 -30.36 12.46 -42.56
N ALA A 4 -30.50 11.18 -42.92
CA ALA A 4 -30.17 10.07 -42.03
C ALA A 4 -28.66 9.99 -41.73
N LEU A 5 -27.80 10.28 -42.71
CA LEU A 5 -26.35 10.35 -42.52
C LEU A 5 -25.92 11.51 -41.62
N ILE A 6 -26.57 12.67 -41.74
CA ILE A 6 -26.30 13.83 -40.87
C ILE A 6 -26.74 13.53 -39.43
N THR A 7 -27.94 12.97 -39.24
CA THR A 7 -28.42 12.58 -37.91
C THR A 7 -27.51 11.53 -37.26
N LEU A 8 -27.05 10.54 -38.02
CA LEU A 8 -26.09 9.54 -37.53
C LEU A 8 -24.76 10.19 -37.13
N GLY A 9 -24.24 11.10 -37.96
CA GLY A 9 -23.01 11.84 -37.66
C GLY A 9 -23.12 12.65 -36.36
N ILE A 10 -24.24 13.33 -36.14
CA ILE A 10 -24.49 14.10 -34.90
C ILE A 10 -24.54 13.17 -33.69
N ILE A 11 -25.26 12.03 -33.77
CA ILE A 11 -25.35 11.07 -32.67
C ILE A 11 -23.96 10.52 -32.30
N VAL A 12 -23.14 10.17 -33.29
CA VAL A 12 -21.79 9.66 -33.05
C VAL A 12 -20.93 10.71 -32.35
N VAL A 13 -21.00 11.98 -32.77
CA VAL A 13 -20.25 13.07 -32.11
C VAL A 13 -20.70 13.26 -30.66
N ILE A 14 -22.01 13.20 -30.39
CA ILE A 14 -22.54 13.31 -29.02
C ILE A 14 -22.05 12.14 -28.16
N LEU A 15 -22.09 10.91 -28.67
CA LEU A 15 -21.62 9.74 -27.94
C LEU A 15 -20.12 9.83 -27.62
N ILE A 16 -19.29 10.26 -28.57
CA ILE A 16 -17.85 10.47 -28.33
C ILE A 16 -17.63 11.54 -27.26
N ALA A 17 -18.37 12.65 -27.32
CA ALA A 17 -18.26 13.71 -26.32
C ALA A 17 -18.67 13.24 -24.91
N LEU A 18 -19.74 12.44 -24.80
CA LEU A 18 -20.20 11.88 -23.53
C LEU A 18 -19.18 10.89 -22.94
N ILE A 19 -18.65 9.98 -23.76
CA ILE A 19 -17.64 9.01 -23.31
C ILE A 19 -16.35 9.73 -22.91
N GLY A 20 -15.89 10.68 -23.72
CA GLY A 20 -14.70 11.49 -23.41
C GLY A 20 -14.89 12.29 -22.12
N GLY A 21 -16.06 12.91 -21.93
CA GLY A 21 -16.41 13.62 -20.70
C GLY A 21 -16.41 12.71 -19.47
N LEU A 22 -16.97 11.49 -19.59
CA LEU A 22 -16.99 10.52 -18.49
C LEU A 22 -15.58 10.07 -18.10
N ILE A 23 -14.70 9.80 -19.07
CA ILE A 23 -13.31 9.40 -18.80
C ILE A 23 -12.56 10.51 -18.05
N VAL A 24 -12.71 11.77 -18.49
CA VAL A 24 -12.07 12.91 -17.82
C VAL A 24 -12.62 13.10 -16.41
N ALA A 25 -13.93 12.94 -16.22
CA ALA A 25 -14.57 13.04 -14.92
C ALA A 25 -14.07 11.95 -13.95
N GLU A 26 -13.97 10.70 -14.42
CA GLU A 26 -13.39 9.58 -13.67
C GLU A 26 -11.92 9.84 -13.26
N GLN A 27 -11.09 10.36 -14.17
CA GLN A 27 -9.69 10.68 -13.86
C GLN A 27 -9.59 11.81 -12.82
N ARG A 28 -10.43 12.84 -12.92
CA ARG A 28 -10.47 13.91 -11.92
C ARG A 28 -10.95 13.40 -10.56
N ALA A 29 -11.92 12.50 -10.54
CA ALA A 29 -12.39 11.86 -9.31
C ALA A 29 -11.29 11.03 -8.65
N LYS A 30 -10.51 10.27 -9.45
CA LYS A 30 -9.32 9.55 -8.93
C LYS A 30 -8.33 10.52 -8.28
N VAL A 31 -7.96 11.61 -8.96
CA VAL A 31 -7.01 12.60 -8.42
C VAL A 31 -7.54 13.27 -7.14
N ALA A 32 -8.84 13.52 -7.06
CA ALA A 32 -9.46 14.05 -5.84
C ALA A 32 -9.33 13.07 -4.66
N LEU A 33 -9.60 11.78 -4.88
CA LEU A 33 -9.44 10.75 -3.85
C LEU A 33 -7.97 10.57 -3.45
N GLU A 34 -7.03 10.63 -4.40
CA GLU A 34 -5.59 10.61 -4.09
C GLU A 34 -5.17 11.81 -3.24
N ALA A 35 -5.76 12.99 -3.47
CA ALA A 35 -5.53 14.18 -2.65
C ALA A 35 -6.11 14.02 -1.23
N ASP A 36 -7.30 13.43 -1.08
CA ASP A 36 -7.89 13.14 0.22
C ASP A 36 -7.00 12.17 1.03
N VAL A 37 -6.49 11.11 0.37
CA VAL A 37 -5.54 10.17 0.99
C VAL A 37 -4.23 10.86 1.36
N SER A 38 -3.69 11.70 0.48
CA SER A 38 -2.47 12.47 0.77
C SER A 38 -2.67 13.38 1.98
N GLY A 39 -3.79 14.10 2.05
CA GLY A 39 -4.09 15.00 3.18
C GLY A 39 -4.24 14.26 4.50
N TYR A 40 -4.84 13.06 4.48
CA TYR A 40 -4.88 12.18 5.64
C TYR A 40 -3.47 11.72 6.08
N LEU A 41 -2.62 11.32 5.13
CA LEU A 41 -1.25 10.85 5.42
C LEU A 41 -0.31 11.96 5.89
N ASP A 42 -0.52 13.21 5.46
CA ASP A 42 0.22 14.37 5.97
C ASP A 42 0.05 14.50 7.49
N GLY A 43 -1.16 14.24 8.01
CA GLY A 43 -1.43 14.18 9.44
C GLY A 43 -0.68 13.03 10.15
N CYS A 44 -0.34 11.97 9.41
CA CYS A 44 0.42 10.82 9.92
C CYS A 44 1.95 11.02 9.87
N GLU A 45 2.41 12.17 9.38
CA GLU A 45 3.82 12.42 9.04
C GLU A 45 4.38 11.39 8.04
N ILE A 46 3.53 10.88 7.13
CA ILE A 46 3.90 9.93 6.08
C ILE A 46 3.90 10.67 4.75
N THR A 47 5.06 10.77 4.10
CA THR A 47 5.18 11.39 2.78
C THR A 47 5.04 10.34 1.68
N PRO A 48 3.95 10.36 0.87
CA PRO A 48 3.76 9.42 -0.21
C PRO A 48 4.64 9.73 -1.42
N GLU A 49 5.22 8.71 -2.06
CA GLU A 49 5.80 8.83 -3.40
C GLU A 49 4.74 8.63 -4.48
N LYS A 50 3.86 7.65 -4.24
CA LYS A 50 2.83 7.24 -5.17
C LYS A 50 1.62 6.72 -4.41
N ILE A 51 0.44 7.17 -4.81
CA ILE A 51 -0.84 6.74 -4.27
C ILE A 51 -1.59 6.02 -5.39
N ASP A 52 -2.21 4.88 -5.09
CA ASP A 52 -3.15 4.20 -5.97
C ASP A 52 -4.43 3.83 -5.22
N VAL A 53 -5.46 4.64 -5.42
CA VAL A 53 -6.79 4.40 -4.88
C VAL A 53 -7.47 3.28 -5.65
N HIS A 54 -7.86 2.22 -4.95
CA HIS A 54 -8.64 1.11 -5.47
C HIS A 54 -10.14 1.33 -5.26
N GLY A 55 -10.94 0.71 -6.14
CA GLY A 55 -12.39 0.90 -6.18
C GLY A 55 -12.81 1.77 -7.35
N ARG A 56 -13.45 1.16 -8.35
CA ARG A 56 -14.07 1.86 -9.49
C ARG A 56 -15.58 1.63 -9.47
N PRO A 57 -16.40 2.58 -9.95
CA PRO A 57 -16.05 3.87 -10.56
C PRO A 57 -15.69 4.96 -9.53
N TYR A 58 -14.66 5.76 -9.82
CA TYR A 58 -14.13 6.77 -8.88
C TYR A 58 -15.12 7.91 -8.61
N LEU A 59 -15.97 8.26 -9.57
CA LEU A 59 -16.96 9.33 -9.39
C LEU A 59 -17.93 9.06 -8.23
N LEU A 60 -18.29 7.80 -8.00
CA LEU A 60 -19.20 7.43 -6.92
C LEU A 60 -18.52 7.59 -5.55
N TYR A 61 -17.28 7.13 -5.45
CA TYR A 61 -16.45 7.20 -4.26
C TYR A 61 -16.08 8.64 -3.90
N ALA A 62 -15.69 9.45 -4.88
CA ALA A 62 -15.39 10.87 -4.69
C ALA A 62 -16.61 11.66 -4.23
N ALA A 63 -17.82 11.33 -4.69
CA ALA A 63 -19.06 11.97 -4.23
C ALA A 63 -19.40 11.63 -2.77
N GLN A 64 -18.84 10.54 -2.23
CA GLN A 64 -19.01 10.08 -0.86
C GLN A 64 -17.79 10.39 0.01
N HIS A 65 -16.76 11.06 -0.52
CA HIS A 65 -15.47 11.27 0.15
C HIS A 65 -14.91 9.98 0.78
N THR A 66 -15.06 8.86 0.05
CA THR A 66 -14.72 7.52 0.55
C THR A 66 -13.68 6.85 -0.34
N ALA A 67 -12.65 6.24 0.25
CA ALA A 67 -11.71 5.36 -0.43
C ALA A 67 -11.59 4.02 0.32
N ASP A 68 -12.11 2.93 -0.25
CA ASP A 68 -12.17 1.61 0.41
C ASP A 68 -10.78 1.04 0.71
N LEU A 69 -9.86 1.18 -0.23
CA LEU A 69 -8.48 0.74 -0.09
C LEU A 69 -7.56 1.60 -0.94
N SER A 70 -6.50 2.11 -0.34
CA SER A 70 -5.46 2.84 -1.06
C SER A 70 -4.10 2.23 -0.79
N TYR A 71 -3.37 1.93 -1.86
CA TYR A 71 -1.97 1.49 -1.79
C TYR A 71 -1.08 2.71 -1.93
N VAL A 72 -0.12 2.86 -1.02
CA VAL A 72 0.72 4.05 -0.96
C VAL A 72 2.17 3.61 -0.86
N ASP A 73 2.93 3.83 -1.93
CA ASP A 73 4.37 3.60 -1.92
C ASP A 73 5.03 4.79 -1.22
N ILE A 74 5.98 4.51 -0.32
CA ILE A 74 6.77 5.50 0.39
C ILE A 74 8.26 5.19 0.20
N GLU A 75 9.09 6.23 0.25
CA GLU A 75 10.54 6.09 0.05
C GLU A 75 11.09 5.07 1.06
N PRO A 76 11.75 3.98 0.60
CA PRO A 76 12.34 3.01 1.49
C PRO A 76 13.44 3.64 2.37
N GLY A 77 13.43 3.29 3.65
CA GLY A 77 14.50 3.66 4.57
C GLY A 77 15.79 2.85 4.35
N ALA A 78 16.84 3.20 5.09
CA ALA A 78 18.09 2.45 5.03
C ALA A 78 17.89 0.97 5.42
N GLY A 79 18.34 0.05 4.57
CA GLY A 79 18.21 -1.40 4.78
C GLY A 79 16.84 -1.99 4.42
N THR A 80 15.96 -1.18 3.81
CA THR A 80 14.72 -1.64 3.19
C THR A 80 14.73 -1.32 1.70
N ASN A 81 14.07 -2.16 0.90
CA ASN A 81 14.00 -1.98 -0.56
C ASN A 81 12.59 -1.65 -1.05
N LYS A 82 11.58 -1.88 -0.20
CA LYS A 82 10.20 -1.52 -0.45
C LYS A 82 9.52 -1.17 0.85
N ASP A 83 8.71 -0.13 0.81
CA ASP A 83 7.92 0.30 1.93
C ASP A 83 6.57 0.83 1.42
N GLN A 84 5.49 0.23 1.90
CA GLN A 84 4.15 0.49 1.39
C GLN A 84 3.15 0.57 2.53
N VAL A 85 2.30 1.57 2.48
CA VAL A 85 1.19 1.78 3.41
C VAL A 85 -0.13 1.44 2.71
N LEU A 86 -1.00 0.73 3.43
CA LEU A 86 -2.38 0.48 3.04
C LEU A 86 -3.29 1.28 3.97
N VAL A 87 -4.03 2.20 3.36
CA VAL A 87 -5.12 2.94 4.02
C VAL A 87 -6.41 2.17 3.76
N HIS A 88 -6.98 1.58 4.82
CA HIS A 88 -8.25 0.85 4.74
C HIS A 88 -9.40 1.79 5.09
N HIS A 89 -10.34 1.90 4.17
CA HIS A 89 -11.61 2.62 4.32
C HIS A 89 -11.44 4.03 4.90
N LEU A 90 -10.96 4.95 4.06
CA LEU A 90 -10.87 6.36 4.39
C LEU A 90 -12.21 7.04 4.12
N VAL A 91 -12.83 7.64 5.13
CA VAL A 91 -14.08 8.43 5.01
C VAL A 91 -13.92 9.72 5.79
N ASP A 92 -14.17 10.86 5.15
CA ASP A 92 -14.12 12.18 5.78
C ASP A 92 -12.82 12.46 6.57
N GLY A 93 -11.68 11.93 6.08
CA GLY A 93 -10.37 12.09 6.71
C GLY A 93 -10.06 11.09 7.82
N HIS A 94 -10.91 10.08 8.04
CA HIS A 94 -10.72 9.03 9.05
C HIS A 94 -10.58 7.65 8.40
N ALA A 95 -9.57 6.89 8.81
CA ALA A 95 -9.34 5.54 8.31
C ALA A 95 -9.73 4.50 9.37
N ASP A 96 -10.32 3.39 8.94
CA ASP A 96 -10.62 2.27 9.82
C ASP A 96 -9.35 1.55 10.28
N ARG A 97 -8.37 1.43 9.38
CA ARG A 97 -7.09 0.77 9.66
C ARG A 97 -5.96 1.32 8.80
N LEU A 98 -4.78 1.38 9.39
CA LEU A 98 -3.55 1.74 8.69
C LEU A 98 -2.52 0.61 8.87
N THR A 99 -2.25 -0.09 7.78
CA THR A 99 -1.29 -1.20 7.73
C THR A 99 -0.06 -0.77 6.93
N ARG A 100 1.13 -1.20 7.32
CA ARG A 100 2.38 -0.92 6.59
C ARG A 100 3.14 -2.21 6.36
N PHE A 101 3.66 -2.37 5.15
CA PHE A 101 4.45 -3.49 4.68
C PHE A 101 5.85 -2.99 4.38
N ILE A 102 6.81 -3.44 5.18
CA ILE A 102 8.21 -3.03 5.09
C ILE A 102 9.02 -4.24 4.63
N THR A 103 9.71 -4.13 3.50
CA THR A 103 10.56 -5.20 2.97
C THR A 103 12.02 -4.90 3.23
N PHE A 104 12.63 -5.68 4.12
CA PHE A 104 14.03 -5.60 4.47
C PHE A 104 14.88 -6.45 3.54
N ASP A 105 16.06 -5.95 3.20
CA ASP A 105 17.02 -6.73 2.42
C ASP A 105 17.46 -7.98 3.19
N TYR A 106 17.65 -9.08 2.47
CA TYR A 106 18.33 -10.24 3.02
C TYR A 106 19.81 -9.93 3.29
N PRO A 107 20.45 -10.64 4.23
CA PRO A 107 21.90 -10.65 4.28
C PRO A 107 22.44 -11.26 2.97
N SER A 108 23.58 -10.76 2.49
CA SER A 108 24.17 -11.16 1.21
C SER A 108 24.29 -12.69 1.09
N GLY A 109 23.89 -13.23 -0.06
CA GLY A 109 23.98 -14.66 -0.36
C GLY A 109 22.91 -15.10 -1.36
N GLN A 110 22.95 -16.37 -1.74
CA GLN A 110 21.85 -16.97 -2.47
C GLN A 110 20.70 -17.26 -1.51
N VAL A 111 19.53 -16.71 -1.79
CA VAL A 111 18.33 -16.85 -0.98
C VAL A 111 17.30 -17.72 -1.71
N SER A 112 16.59 -18.55 -0.97
CA SER A 112 15.46 -19.32 -1.47
C SER A 112 14.38 -19.36 -0.38
N PRO A 113 13.25 -18.65 -0.56
CA PRO A 113 12.14 -18.68 0.39
C PRO A 113 11.62 -20.08 0.66
N VAL A 114 11.28 -20.35 1.91
CA VAL A 114 10.52 -21.55 2.28
C VAL A 114 9.05 -21.18 2.20
N LYS A 115 8.29 -21.95 1.42
CA LYS A 115 6.85 -21.76 1.27
C LYS A 115 6.06 -22.71 2.17
N ASN A 116 4.89 -22.26 2.58
CA ASN A 116 3.87 -23.07 3.24
C ASN A 116 3.24 -24.07 2.25
N PRO A 117 2.46 -25.06 2.73
CA PRO A 117 1.80 -26.04 1.86
C PRO A 117 0.85 -25.44 0.81
N ASP A 118 0.35 -24.23 1.03
CA ASP A 118 -0.53 -23.48 0.11
C ASP A 118 0.24 -22.57 -0.87
N ASP A 119 1.57 -22.72 -0.94
CA ASP A 119 2.49 -21.91 -1.75
C ASP A 119 2.64 -20.44 -1.30
N SER A 120 2.06 -20.05 -0.15
CA SER A 120 2.34 -18.76 0.49
C SER A 120 3.74 -18.71 1.10
N TYR A 121 4.31 -17.52 1.22
CA TYR A 121 5.60 -17.34 1.90
C TYR A 121 5.48 -17.63 3.39
N SER A 122 6.40 -18.44 3.93
CA SER A 122 6.56 -18.60 5.38
C SER A 122 7.51 -17.54 5.94
N GLU A 123 7.71 -17.54 7.24
CA GLU A 123 8.71 -16.71 7.93
C GLU A 123 10.16 -17.19 7.71
N ALA A 124 10.39 -18.25 6.94
CA ALA A 124 11.71 -18.86 6.76
C ALA A 124 12.23 -18.79 5.33
N ALA A 125 13.55 -18.67 5.18
CA ALA A 125 14.26 -18.82 3.91
C ALA A 125 15.54 -19.63 4.11
N THR A 126 16.02 -20.25 3.04
CA THR A 126 17.37 -20.81 2.98
C THR A 126 18.33 -19.75 2.45
N ILE A 127 19.38 -19.44 3.21
CA ILE A 127 20.39 -18.44 2.87
C ILE A 127 21.76 -19.12 2.90
N GLY A 128 22.43 -19.19 1.75
CA GLY A 128 23.74 -19.85 1.66
C GLY A 128 23.70 -21.34 2.02
N GLY A 129 22.54 -22.00 1.92
CA GLY A 129 22.34 -23.41 2.27
C GLY A 129 21.77 -23.65 3.67
N ASP A 130 21.81 -22.65 4.56
CA ASP A 130 21.27 -22.77 5.92
C ASP A 130 19.85 -22.21 6.01
N LYS A 131 18.98 -22.89 6.77
CA LYS A 131 17.64 -22.37 7.06
C LYS A 131 17.71 -21.26 8.11
N VAL A 132 17.12 -20.12 7.77
CA VAL A 132 16.96 -18.96 8.64
C VAL A 132 15.48 -18.69 8.85
N THR A 133 15.07 -18.55 10.11
CA THR A 133 13.71 -18.16 10.50
C THR A 133 13.72 -16.70 10.94
N PHE A 134 12.85 -15.91 10.35
CA PHE A 134 12.69 -14.50 10.66
C PHE A 134 11.55 -14.28 11.66
N SER A 135 11.70 -13.28 12.50
CA SER A 135 10.63 -12.76 13.34
C SER A 135 10.80 -11.26 13.53
N ALA A 136 9.76 -10.59 14.01
CA ALA A 136 9.82 -9.17 14.27
C ALA A 136 9.06 -8.82 15.55
N ARG A 137 9.45 -7.71 16.16
CA ARG A 137 8.78 -7.18 17.36
C ARG A 137 8.85 -5.66 17.38
N THR A 138 7.85 -5.03 17.99
CA THR A 138 7.87 -3.60 18.27
C THR A 138 8.19 -3.32 19.74
N ALA A 139 9.06 -2.34 19.98
CA ALA A 139 9.28 -1.79 21.32
C ALA A 139 8.18 -0.77 21.61
N HIS A 140 7.44 -0.97 22.70
CA HIS A 140 6.25 -0.17 23.04
C HIS A 140 6.60 1.28 23.42
N THR A 141 7.81 1.54 23.90
CA THR A 141 8.22 2.86 24.42
C THR A 141 8.83 3.78 23.40
N ASP A 142 9.45 3.24 22.34
CA ASP A 142 10.28 4.02 21.41
C ASP A 142 9.83 3.90 19.95
N ALA A 143 8.60 3.40 19.72
CA ALA A 143 8.02 3.15 18.38
C ALA A 143 9.07 2.54 17.44
N PHE A 144 9.68 1.43 17.85
CA PHE A 144 10.82 0.88 17.12
C PHE A 144 10.51 -0.54 16.65
N LEU A 145 10.80 -0.83 15.39
CA LEU A 145 10.67 -2.15 14.79
C LEU A 145 12.04 -2.84 14.79
N GLU A 146 12.11 -4.04 15.36
CA GLU A 146 13.27 -4.91 15.30
C GLU A 146 12.92 -6.18 14.53
N VAL A 147 13.75 -6.52 13.54
CA VAL A 147 13.68 -7.76 12.77
C VAL A 147 14.82 -8.67 13.21
N LEU A 148 14.49 -9.92 13.49
CA LEU A 148 15.39 -10.94 14.01
C LEU A 148 15.56 -12.06 12.99
N ALA A 149 16.79 -12.55 12.83
CA ALA A 149 17.13 -13.77 12.09
C ALA A 149 17.65 -14.80 13.09
N ASN A 150 16.93 -15.92 13.26
CA ASN A 150 17.23 -16.93 14.27
C ASN A 150 17.43 -16.34 15.69
N GLY A 151 16.62 -15.33 16.03
CA GLY A 151 16.66 -14.63 17.32
C GLY A 151 17.78 -13.60 17.50
N ARG A 152 18.62 -13.36 16.48
CA ARG A 152 19.64 -12.30 16.48
C ARG A 152 19.15 -11.11 15.67
N GLN A 153 19.49 -9.89 16.10
CA GLN A 153 19.14 -8.68 15.36
C GLN A 153 19.67 -8.74 13.93
N HIS A 154 18.76 -8.63 12.97
CA HIS A 154 19.03 -8.56 11.53
C HIS A 154 18.94 -7.11 11.04
N SER A 155 17.86 -6.42 11.40
CA SER A 155 17.60 -5.05 10.99
C SER A 155 16.72 -4.36 12.01
N SER A 156 16.71 -3.03 11.96
CA SER A 156 15.83 -2.26 12.82
C SER A 156 15.54 -0.88 12.26
N MET A 157 14.36 -0.34 12.58
CA MET A 157 13.86 0.91 12.03
C MET A 157 13.01 1.64 13.07
N ALA A 158 13.14 2.96 13.12
CA ALA A 158 12.21 3.81 13.84
C ALA A 158 10.89 3.90 13.07
N LEU A 159 9.79 3.69 13.78
CA LEU A 159 8.44 3.90 13.29
C LEU A 159 7.98 5.30 13.70
N PRO A 160 7.18 5.98 12.88
CA PRO A 160 6.64 7.29 13.25
C PRO A 160 5.71 7.20 14.46
N ARG A 161 5.10 6.03 14.70
CA ARG A 161 4.10 5.82 15.75
C ARG A 161 4.11 4.36 16.22
N THR A 162 3.47 4.12 17.37
CA THR A 162 3.29 2.78 17.92
C THR A 162 2.49 1.89 16.97
N ALA A 163 3.00 0.68 16.77
CA ALA A 163 2.39 -0.32 15.92
C ALA A 163 2.58 -1.73 16.51
N GLU A 164 1.78 -2.67 16.03
CA GLU A 164 1.89 -4.09 16.35
C GLU A 164 2.34 -4.86 15.11
N VAL A 165 3.26 -5.80 15.28
CA VAL A 165 3.61 -6.75 14.20
C VAL A 165 2.43 -7.71 14.00
N ARG A 166 1.92 -7.76 12.77
CA ARG A 166 0.86 -8.70 12.37
C ARG A 166 1.43 -9.97 11.76
N ALA A 167 2.42 -9.82 10.88
CA ALA A 167 3.03 -10.95 10.19
C ALA A 167 4.49 -10.67 9.81
N VAL A 168 5.24 -11.76 9.61
CA VAL A 168 6.57 -11.75 9.01
C VAL A 168 6.60 -12.82 7.94
N SER A 169 7.15 -12.50 6.77
CA SER A 169 7.24 -13.42 5.64
C SER A 169 8.55 -13.21 4.91
N ALA A 170 9.23 -14.30 4.59
CA ALA A 170 10.45 -14.30 3.79
C ALA A 170 10.05 -14.46 2.31
N GLY A 171 10.01 -13.36 1.57
CA GLY A 171 9.65 -13.32 0.15
C GLY A 171 10.85 -13.44 -0.78
N ASP A 172 10.61 -13.41 -2.10
CA ASP A 172 11.68 -13.47 -3.10
C ASP A 172 12.63 -12.27 -3.02
N ASP A 173 12.07 -11.08 -2.75
CA ASP A 173 12.81 -9.80 -2.79
C ASP A 173 13.28 -9.32 -1.41
N GLY A 174 12.96 -10.04 -0.33
CA GLY A 174 13.34 -9.64 1.03
C GLY A 174 12.46 -10.21 2.13
N VAL A 175 12.73 -9.78 3.37
CA VAL A 175 11.92 -10.10 4.54
C VAL A 175 10.83 -9.04 4.68
N ILE A 176 9.59 -9.44 4.45
CA ILE A 176 8.41 -8.59 4.54
C ILE A 176 7.90 -8.63 5.98
N VAL A 177 7.75 -7.46 6.59
CA VAL A 177 7.12 -7.28 7.89
C VAL A 177 5.86 -6.47 7.71
N GLU A 178 4.74 -7.05 8.15
CA GLU A 178 3.46 -6.36 8.23
C GLU A 178 3.28 -5.82 9.64
N ILE A 179 3.06 -4.51 9.73
CA ILE A 179 2.69 -3.84 10.98
C ILE A 179 1.35 -3.13 10.82
N GLU A 180 0.62 -3.03 11.92
CA GLU A 180 -0.62 -2.26 12.01
C GLU A 180 -0.46 -1.19 13.08
N TYR A 181 -0.74 0.06 12.72
CA TYR A 181 -0.66 1.16 13.66
C TYR A 181 -1.78 1.09 14.70
N ALA A 182 -1.46 1.36 15.96
CA ALA A 182 -2.41 1.25 17.07
C ALA A 182 -3.57 2.26 16.98
N ASP A 183 -3.29 3.46 16.45
CA ASP A 183 -4.31 4.45 16.12
C ASP A 183 -4.28 4.70 14.62
N PRO A 184 -5.31 4.35 13.83
CA PRO A 184 -5.32 4.62 12.41
C PRO A 184 -5.54 6.11 12.12
N ASN A 185 -6.06 6.91 13.06
CA ASN A 185 -6.27 8.33 12.81
C ASN A 185 -5.00 9.12 13.09
N CYS A 186 -4.81 10.17 12.31
CA CYS A 186 -3.63 11.00 12.34
C CYS A 186 -4.05 12.46 12.47
N GLY A 187 -4.41 12.85 13.69
CA GLY A 187 -4.94 14.18 14.02
C GLY A 187 -5.43 14.27 15.46
#